data_AF-A0A857IYJ6-F1
#
_entry.id   AF-A0A857IYJ6-F1
#
_cell.length_a   1.000
_cell.length_b   1.000
_cell.length_c   1.000
_cell.angle_alpha   90.00
_cell.angle_beta   90.00
_cell.angle_gamma   90.00
#
_symmetry.space_group_name_H-M   'P 1'
#
loop_
_entity.id
_entity.type
_entity.pdbx_description
1 polymer ?
#
loop_
_entity_poly.entity_id
_entity_poly.type
_entity_poly.pdbx_seq_one_letter_code
_entity_poly.pdbx_strand_id
1 'polypeptide(L)'
;MKTTGSALLRLIAGALLVAAFSAHGQTLDLAQAPDDPPLPYTAGWSQPFAVTGSDGMPAWLSFATSYDRRDWSGSLEAFPLVATPAGTEWRPAWSSAARMDAPDFDPARRTVLSHDGARGVAFRWRSLSVAQQAALAAGQGEAAGQRRLDFVRGAHSAEAAQGGPLRDRIRSGDGSRFRQGDMVHARPWFVAGHAGPKDARPAMVYAGGNDGMLHGFDALTGTERLAYVPAGVLPRLREFGEAGWRHRYLVDGHAFAARAGEATMLVGTAGAGAKGYFVLDISQPQNFSEAAAGRIVLADTTQGDDPDIGHMVSEPSTDAGGAVAGQIALLHGGRWAAVLGNGFGSTRQMPVLLLQYLDKGRELRRLAPACPALPAPAAGKARATAWPRRC
;
A
#
# COMPACT_ATOMS: atom_id res chain seq x y z
N MET A 1 6.17 -36.44 25.65
CA MET A 1 5.38 -35.35 26.29
C MET A 1 6.21 -34.08 26.52
N LYS A 2 7.04 -33.61 25.57
CA LYS A 2 7.86 -32.37 25.71
C LYS A 2 7.61 -31.31 24.63
N THR A 3 6.67 -31.54 23.71
CA THR A 3 6.45 -30.68 22.52
C THR A 3 5.32 -29.65 22.68
N THR A 4 4.42 -29.81 23.66
CA THR A 4 3.28 -28.90 23.88
C THR A 4 3.63 -27.63 24.67
N GLY A 5 4.62 -27.67 25.55
CA GLY A 5 5.00 -26.51 26.37
C GLY A 5 5.66 -25.37 25.59
N SER A 6 6.40 -25.69 24.51
CA SER A 6 7.07 -24.69 23.68
C SER A 6 6.09 -23.91 22.79
N ALA A 7 5.02 -24.56 22.31
CA ALA A 7 4.02 -23.90 21.48
C ALA A 7 3.15 -22.92 22.29
N LEU A 8 2.79 -23.28 23.52
CA LEU A 8 1.98 -22.45 24.42
C LEU A 8 2.74 -21.20 24.89
N LEU A 9 4.02 -21.35 25.24
CA LEU A 9 4.88 -20.21 25.63
C LEU A 9 5.10 -19.22 24.46
N ARG A 10 5.11 -19.73 23.22
CA ARG A 10 5.26 -18.93 21.98
C ARG A 10 3.97 -18.20 21.59
N LEU A 11 2.80 -18.80 21.81
CA LEU A 11 1.49 -18.15 21.67
C LEU A 11 1.31 -16.99 22.66
N ILE A 12 1.76 -17.19 23.91
CA ILE A 12 1.71 -16.16 24.95
C ILE A 12 2.66 -14.99 24.62
N ALA A 13 3.85 -15.27 24.08
CA ALA A 13 4.78 -14.23 23.62
C ALA A 13 4.21 -13.40 22.45
N GLY A 14 3.53 -14.05 21.49
CA GLY A 14 2.82 -13.37 20.41
C GLY A 14 1.69 -12.46 20.92
N ALA A 15 0.86 -12.96 21.84
CA ALA A 15 -0.25 -12.20 22.44
C ALA A 15 0.20 -11.01 23.30
N LEU A 16 1.30 -11.15 24.07
CA LEU A 16 1.90 -10.05 24.82
C LEU A 16 2.50 -8.98 23.90
N LEU A 17 3.03 -9.38 22.73
CA LEU A 17 3.53 -8.44 21.73
C LEU A 17 2.41 -7.59 21.14
N VAL A 18 1.27 -8.22 20.78
CA VAL A 18 0.06 -7.52 20.33
C VAL A 18 -0.37 -6.49 21.40
N ALA A 19 -0.40 -6.89 22.67
CA ALA A 19 -0.82 -6.01 23.76
C ALA A 19 0.11 -4.81 24.00
N ALA A 20 1.44 -4.98 23.86
CA ALA A 20 2.40 -3.89 24.00
C ALA A 20 2.27 -2.83 22.88
N PHE A 21 1.87 -3.24 21.68
CA PHE A 21 1.62 -2.35 20.55
C PHE A 21 0.19 -1.78 20.51
N SER A 22 -0.82 -2.53 20.97
CA SER A 22 -2.25 -2.15 20.98
C SER A 22 -2.59 -0.94 21.85
N ALA A 23 -1.70 -0.49 22.72
CA ALA A 23 -1.91 0.72 23.53
C ALA A 23 -1.93 2.03 22.71
N HIS A 24 -1.83 1.99 21.37
CA HIS A 24 -1.50 3.16 20.54
C HIS A 24 -2.41 3.40 19.30
N GLY A 25 -3.55 2.72 19.14
CA GLY A 25 -4.45 2.92 17.98
C GLY A 25 -5.76 3.64 18.31
N GLN A 26 -6.09 4.74 17.61
CA GLN A 26 -7.43 5.33 17.61
C GLN A 26 -8.12 5.13 16.26
N THR A 27 -9.44 4.91 16.30
CA THR A 27 -10.34 4.82 15.15
C THR A 27 -10.78 6.22 14.69
N LEU A 28 -10.65 6.51 13.39
CA LEU A 28 -11.04 7.78 12.77
C LEU A 28 -12.53 7.80 12.35
N ASP A 29 -13.24 8.88 12.73
CA ASP A 29 -14.56 9.25 12.23
C ASP A 29 -14.41 10.27 11.08
N LEU A 30 -14.89 9.92 9.89
CA LEU A 30 -14.71 10.70 8.65
C LEU A 30 -15.56 11.99 8.58
N ALA A 31 -16.29 12.35 9.63
CA ALA A 31 -17.13 13.55 9.63
C ALA A 31 -16.41 14.87 9.97
N GLN A 32 -15.16 14.84 10.49
CA GLN A 32 -14.49 16.05 11.02
C GLN A 32 -12.97 16.16 10.75
N ALA A 33 -12.50 15.76 9.57
CA ALA A 33 -11.07 15.91 9.22
C ALA A 33 -10.71 17.33 8.72
N PRO A 34 -10.60 18.32 9.62
CA PRO A 34 -9.42 19.18 9.58
C PRO A 34 -8.59 19.23 10.89
N ASP A 35 -9.13 18.82 12.04
CA ASP A 35 -8.54 19.17 13.34
C ASP A 35 -8.54 18.00 14.35
N ASP A 36 -8.02 16.84 13.96
CA ASP A 36 -7.66 15.83 14.96
C ASP A 36 -6.50 16.36 15.84
N PRO A 37 -6.59 16.24 17.17
CA PRO A 37 -5.52 16.66 18.05
C PRO A 37 -4.24 15.88 17.73
N PRO A 38 -3.05 16.52 17.70
CA PRO A 38 -1.82 15.84 17.37
C PRO A 38 -1.59 14.70 18.36
N LEU A 39 -1.43 13.47 17.84
CA LEU A 39 -0.95 12.33 18.62
C LEU A 39 0.28 12.76 19.45
N PRO A 40 0.45 12.32 20.71
CA PRO A 40 1.54 12.80 21.57
C PRO A 40 2.95 12.36 21.14
N TYR A 41 3.09 11.51 20.11
CA TYR A 41 4.36 10.92 19.69
C TYR A 41 4.86 11.49 18.36
N THR A 42 6.12 11.93 18.30
CA THR A 42 6.75 12.52 17.10
C THR A 42 7.08 11.46 16.04
N ALA A 43 7.43 10.24 16.45
CA ALA A 43 7.62 9.08 15.61
C ALA A 43 6.95 7.86 16.26
N GLY A 44 6.50 6.90 15.46
CA GLY A 44 5.79 5.74 15.97
C GLY A 44 5.65 4.61 14.96
N TRP A 45 5.16 3.48 15.49
CA TRP A 45 4.75 2.33 14.69
C TRP A 45 3.27 2.42 14.40
N SER A 46 2.90 2.27 13.14
CA SER A 46 1.51 2.09 12.78
C SER A 46 1.07 0.67 13.10
N GLN A 47 -0.12 0.57 13.68
CA GLN A 47 -0.87 -0.68 13.76
C GLN A 47 -1.77 -0.74 12.54
N PRO A 48 -2.18 -1.94 12.10
CA PRO A 48 -1.75 -3.29 12.53
C PRO A 48 -0.35 -3.76 12.09
N PHE A 49 0.18 -4.79 12.77
CA PHE A 49 1.38 -5.56 12.38
C PHE A 49 1.01 -6.84 11.60
N ALA A 50 1.96 -7.41 10.88
CA ALA A 50 1.84 -8.74 10.27
C ALA A 50 2.84 -9.70 10.88
N VAL A 51 2.51 -10.99 10.96
CA VAL A 51 3.41 -12.02 11.49
C VAL A 51 3.60 -13.09 10.44
N THR A 52 4.81 -13.63 10.33
CA THR A 52 5.09 -14.78 9.47
C THR A 52 4.30 -16.01 9.92
N GLY A 53 3.90 -16.86 8.97
CA GLY A 53 3.61 -18.27 9.26
C GLY A 53 4.87 -19.14 9.27
N SER A 54 4.75 -20.41 9.69
CA SER A 54 5.85 -21.39 9.68
C SER A 54 6.38 -21.72 8.29
N ASP A 55 5.63 -21.43 7.23
CA ASP A 55 5.88 -21.91 5.89
C ASP A 55 6.90 -21.03 5.16
N GLY A 56 8.04 -21.61 4.80
CA GLY A 56 9.06 -20.96 3.98
C GLY A 56 9.92 -19.92 4.70
N MET A 57 9.79 -19.76 6.02
CA MET A 57 10.59 -18.83 6.82
C MET A 57 11.48 -19.58 7.83
N PRO A 58 12.80 -19.33 7.89
CA PRO A 58 13.69 -19.94 8.89
C PRO A 58 13.48 -19.41 10.32
N ALA A 59 12.74 -18.31 10.49
CA ALA A 59 12.43 -17.70 11.79
C ALA A 59 11.06 -17.04 11.77
N TRP A 60 10.44 -16.90 12.95
CA TRP A 60 9.23 -16.12 13.11
C TRP A 60 9.58 -14.64 13.14
N LEU A 61 8.99 -13.86 12.24
CA LEU A 61 9.18 -12.41 12.18
C LEU A 61 7.83 -11.72 12.39
N SER A 62 7.86 -10.59 13.11
CA SER A 62 6.78 -9.60 13.10
C SER A 62 7.20 -8.43 12.23
N PHE A 63 6.31 -7.96 11.36
CA PHE A 63 6.51 -6.81 10.49
C PHE A 63 5.68 -5.65 10.98
N ALA A 64 6.31 -4.49 11.09
CA ALA A 64 5.64 -3.26 11.45
C ALA A 64 6.09 -2.12 10.54
N THR A 65 5.18 -1.19 10.31
CA THR A 65 5.40 0.02 9.52
C THR A 65 5.59 1.20 10.47
N SER A 66 6.44 2.15 10.10
CA SER A 66 6.77 3.30 10.94
C SER A 66 6.67 4.62 10.19
N TYR A 67 6.50 5.70 10.97
CA TYR A 67 6.46 7.07 10.48
C TYR A 67 7.13 8.04 11.47
N ASP A 68 7.68 9.14 10.95
CA ASP A 68 8.13 10.29 11.73
C ASP A 68 7.42 11.56 11.24
N ARG A 69 6.62 12.22 12.09
CA ARG A 69 5.81 13.38 11.67
C ARG A 69 6.62 14.66 11.48
N ARG A 70 7.90 14.66 11.88
CA ARG A 70 8.77 15.84 11.75
C ARG A 70 9.27 16.00 10.31
N ASP A 71 9.55 14.88 9.65
CA ASP A 71 10.09 14.84 8.29
C ASP A 71 9.29 13.97 7.31
N TRP A 72 8.29 13.24 7.81
CA TRP A 72 7.46 12.30 7.05
C TRP A 72 8.26 11.18 6.38
N SER A 73 9.36 10.78 7.01
CA SER A 73 10.04 9.53 6.67
C SER A 73 9.33 8.34 7.29
N GLY A 74 9.52 7.17 6.68
CA GLY A 74 8.97 5.90 7.19
C GLY A 74 9.85 4.71 6.87
N SER A 75 9.48 3.57 7.44
CA SER A 75 10.13 2.30 7.20
C SER A 75 9.15 1.15 7.37
N LEU A 76 9.40 0.05 6.68
CA LEU A 76 8.93 -1.27 7.04
C LEU A 76 10.07 -1.99 7.75
N GLU A 77 9.80 -2.64 8.88
CA GLU A 77 10.83 -3.27 9.68
C GLU A 77 10.38 -4.66 10.12
N ALA A 78 11.33 -5.58 10.25
CA ALA A 78 11.09 -6.95 10.69
C ALA A 78 11.76 -7.21 12.02
N PHE A 79 10.99 -7.68 13.00
CA PHE A 79 11.44 -8.03 14.34
C PHE A 79 11.47 -9.55 14.50
N PRO A 80 12.59 -10.13 14.95
CA PRO A 80 12.64 -11.54 15.27
C PRO A 80 11.80 -11.83 16.52
N LEU A 81 10.90 -12.81 16.41
CA LEU A 81 10.11 -13.30 17.53
C LEU A 81 10.88 -14.40 18.27
N VAL A 82 11.93 -13.98 18.99
CA VAL A 82 12.76 -14.86 19.82
C VAL A 82 12.49 -14.56 21.28
N ALA A 83 12.00 -15.56 22.03
CA ALA A 83 11.94 -15.48 23.48
C ALA A 83 13.36 -15.62 24.04
N THR A 84 13.90 -14.55 24.62
CA THR A 84 15.17 -14.62 25.38
C THR A 84 14.88 -14.62 26.88
N PRO A 85 15.80 -15.12 27.73
CA PRO A 85 15.67 -15.03 29.19
C PRO A 85 15.50 -13.59 29.71
N ALA A 86 15.88 -12.58 28.93
CA ALA A 86 15.74 -11.16 29.26
C ALA A 86 14.48 -10.48 28.66
N GLY A 87 13.61 -11.24 27.97
CA GLY A 87 12.47 -10.72 27.22
C GLY A 87 12.68 -10.76 25.70
N THR A 88 11.77 -10.18 24.93
CA THR A 88 11.92 -10.06 23.47
C THR A 88 12.90 -8.95 23.12
N GLU A 89 13.90 -9.21 22.27
CA GLU A 89 14.81 -8.17 21.76
C GLU A 89 14.06 -7.27 20.78
N TRP A 90 13.94 -5.97 21.09
CA TRP A 90 13.28 -4.95 20.28
C TRP A 90 14.21 -4.34 19.23
N ARG A 91 14.98 -5.18 18.55
CA ARG A 91 15.88 -4.75 17.48
C ARG A 91 15.42 -5.33 16.16
N PRO A 92 15.21 -4.51 15.12
CA PRO A 92 14.82 -5.04 13.83
C PRO A 92 15.96 -5.89 13.25
N ALA A 93 15.63 -7.07 12.73
CA ALA A 93 16.51 -7.88 11.90
C ALA A 93 16.89 -7.14 10.61
N TRP A 94 15.95 -6.36 10.08
CA TRP A 94 16.18 -5.44 8.96
C TRP A 94 15.16 -4.29 8.99
N SER A 95 15.53 -3.18 8.35
CA SER A 95 14.67 -2.02 8.07
C SER A 95 14.76 -1.71 6.57
N SER A 96 13.62 -1.46 5.91
CA SER A 96 13.58 -1.06 4.51
C SER A 96 14.27 0.28 4.29
N ALA A 97 14.13 1.22 5.23
CA ALA A 97 14.79 2.51 5.17
C ALA A 97 16.32 2.34 5.19
N ALA A 98 16.84 1.53 6.10
CA ALA A 98 18.28 1.24 6.15
C ALA A 98 18.81 0.58 4.86
N ARG A 99 18.01 -0.28 4.20
CA ARG A 99 18.36 -0.91 2.92
C ARG A 99 18.34 0.09 1.76
N MET A 100 17.32 0.93 1.69
CA MET A 100 17.15 1.89 0.60
C MET A 100 18.07 3.10 0.76
N ASP A 101 18.49 3.43 1.98
CA ASP A 101 19.39 4.54 2.26
C ASP A 101 20.87 4.18 2.28
N ALA A 102 21.19 2.90 2.08
CA ALA A 102 22.55 2.43 1.98
C ALA A 102 23.31 3.15 0.85
N PRO A 103 24.62 3.44 1.02
CA PRO A 103 25.42 4.15 0.02
C PRO A 103 25.48 3.46 -1.36
N ASP A 104 25.33 2.14 -1.39
CA ASP A 104 25.35 1.30 -2.60
C ASP A 104 23.96 1.12 -3.24
N PHE A 105 22.91 1.71 -2.66
CA PHE A 105 21.56 1.66 -3.24
C PHE A 105 21.47 2.52 -4.50
N ASP A 106 21.13 1.87 -5.62
CA ASP A 106 20.95 2.51 -6.92
C ASP A 106 19.46 2.57 -7.33
N PRO A 107 18.80 3.75 -7.25
CA PRO A 107 17.43 3.96 -7.70
C PRO A 107 17.14 3.56 -9.15
N ALA A 108 18.15 3.58 -10.02
CA ALA A 108 18.00 3.22 -11.42
C ALA A 108 17.75 1.71 -11.63
N ARG A 109 18.19 0.88 -10.67
CA ARG A 109 18.02 -0.59 -10.69
C ARG A 109 16.73 -1.09 -10.07
N ARG A 110 15.94 -0.21 -9.43
CA ARG A 110 14.65 -0.58 -8.84
C ARG A 110 13.67 -1.05 -9.92
N THR A 111 12.92 -2.11 -9.61
CA THR A 111 11.74 -2.51 -10.38
C THR A 111 10.54 -1.69 -9.90
N VAL A 112 10.28 -0.55 -10.56
CA VAL A 112 9.13 0.30 -10.26
C VAL A 112 8.15 0.24 -11.44
N LEU A 113 6.92 -0.15 -11.16
CA LEU A 113 5.85 -0.32 -12.14
C LEU A 113 4.76 0.74 -11.97
N SER A 114 3.97 0.95 -13.02
CA SER A 114 2.77 1.79 -13.00
C SER A 114 1.78 1.31 -14.08
N HIS A 115 0.74 2.10 -14.34
CA HIS A 115 -0.28 1.82 -15.35
C HIS A 115 -0.47 3.06 -16.24
N ASP A 116 -0.47 2.89 -17.56
CA ASP A 116 -0.55 4.03 -18.51
C ASP A 116 -1.99 4.48 -18.82
N GLY A 117 -2.99 3.76 -18.30
CA GLY A 117 -4.42 3.92 -18.59
C GLY A 117 -4.98 2.76 -19.43
N ALA A 118 -4.13 1.98 -20.07
CA ALA A 118 -4.52 0.80 -20.84
C ALA A 118 -3.88 -0.50 -20.31
N ARG A 119 -2.63 -0.43 -19.82
CA ARG A 119 -1.88 -1.60 -19.38
C ARG A 119 -0.80 -1.25 -18.35
N GLY A 120 -0.26 -2.29 -17.72
CA GLY A 120 0.96 -2.21 -16.93
C GLY A 120 2.16 -1.75 -17.74
N VAL A 121 2.90 -0.79 -17.17
CA VAL A 121 4.12 -0.22 -17.73
C VAL A 121 5.20 -0.08 -16.66
N ALA A 122 6.46 0.07 -17.10
CA ALA A 122 7.52 0.51 -16.21
C ALA A 122 7.27 1.97 -15.77
N PHE A 123 7.56 2.32 -14.52
CA PHE A 123 7.56 3.72 -14.08
C PHE A 123 8.84 4.41 -14.56
N ARG A 124 8.85 4.68 -15.86
CA ARG A 124 9.91 5.34 -16.63
C ARG A 124 9.25 6.36 -17.53
N TRP A 125 9.90 7.51 -17.73
CA TRP A 125 9.31 8.64 -18.44
C TRP A 125 8.70 8.26 -19.79
N ARG A 126 9.46 7.56 -20.63
CA ARG A 126 9.04 7.11 -21.97
C ARG A 126 7.94 6.04 -21.97
N SER A 127 7.69 5.41 -20.83
CA SER A 127 6.67 4.38 -20.67
C SER A 127 5.34 4.92 -20.14
N LEU A 128 5.33 6.15 -19.59
CA LEU A 128 4.11 6.82 -19.14
C LEU A 128 3.32 7.38 -20.33
N SER A 129 2.00 7.51 -20.15
CA SER A 129 1.15 8.18 -21.14
C SER A 129 1.48 9.67 -21.26
N VAL A 130 1.10 10.29 -22.38
CA VAL A 130 1.30 11.73 -22.61
C VAL A 130 0.66 12.58 -21.50
N ALA A 131 -0.54 12.18 -21.04
CA ALA A 131 -1.23 12.88 -19.95
C ALA A 131 -0.46 12.78 -18.62
N GLN A 132 0.11 11.62 -18.31
CA GLN A 132 0.93 11.40 -17.12
C GLN A 132 2.25 12.18 -17.17
N GLN A 133 2.92 12.17 -18.33
CA GLN A 133 4.11 12.99 -18.57
C GLN A 133 3.79 14.47 -18.39
N ALA A 134 2.69 14.96 -18.95
CA ALA A 134 2.25 16.34 -18.79
C ALA A 134 1.96 16.71 -17.32
N ALA A 135 1.32 15.80 -16.57
CA ALA A 135 1.05 16.01 -15.14
C ALA A 135 2.33 16.14 -14.31
N LEU A 136 3.35 15.30 -14.57
CA LEU A 136 4.64 15.38 -13.89
C LEU A 136 5.49 16.58 -14.36
N ALA A 137 5.45 16.91 -15.66
CA ALA A 137 6.14 18.08 -16.20
C ALA A 137 5.56 19.38 -15.64
N ALA A 138 4.24 19.43 -15.42
CA ALA A 138 3.53 20.58 -14.86
C ALA A 138 3.83 21.89 -15.60
N GLY A 139 3.91 21.83 -16.94
CA GLY A 139 4.24 22.98 -17.78
C GLY A 139 5.72 23.40 -17.79
N GLN A 140 6.59 22.71 -17.04
CA GLN A 140 8.03 23.02 -16.93
C GLN A 140 8.92 22.21 -17.89
N GLY A 141 8.28 21.51 -18.83
CA GLY A 141 8.95 20.66 -19.82
C GLY A 141 9.39 19.29 -19.31
N GLU A 142 9.86 18.47 -20.25
CA GLU A 142 10.24 17.08 -20.02
C GLU A 142 11.33 16.92 -18.96
N ALA A 143 12.37 17.75 -18.99
CA ALA A 143 13.49 17.63 -18.05
C ALA A 143 13.04 17.80 -16.58
N ALA A 144 12.05 18.66 -16.31
CA ALA A 144 11.50 18.82 -14.97
C ALA A 144 10.67 17.60 -14.55
N GLY A 145 9.86 17.06 -15.46
CA GLY A 145 9.09 15.85 -15.21
C GLY A 145 9.97 14.62 -14.96
N GLN A 146 11.04 14.46 -15.75
CA GLN A 146 12.04 13.40 -15.56
C GLN A 146 12.72 13.50 -14.19
N ARG A 147 13.15 14.70 -13.76
CA ARG A 147 13.73 14.90 -12.41
C ARG A 147 12.76 14.51 -11.30
N ARG A 148 11.47 14.86 -11.41
CA ARG A 148 10.45 14.46 -10.42
C ARG A 148 10.23 12.95 -10.41
N LEU A 149 10.18 12.33 -11.59
CA LEU A 149 10.08 10.88 -11.70
C LEU A 149 11.27 10.19 -11.02
N ASP A 150 12.49 10.64 -11.30
CA ASP A 150 13.71 10.07 -10.71
C ASP A 150 13.77 10.30 -9.19
N PHE A 151 13.30 11.45 -8.70
CA PHE A 151 13.15 11.75 -7.28
C PHE A 151 12.19 10.79 -6.57
N VAL A 152 11.00 10.54 -7.15
CA VAL A 152 10.04 9.54 -6.65
C VAL A 152 10.65 8.14 -6.67
N ARG A 153 11.45 7.82 -7.70
CA ARG A 153 12.23 6.58 -7.74
C ARG A 153 13.34 6.52 -6.69
N GLY A 154 13.66 7.60 -6.01
CA GLY A 154 14.62 7.63 -4.91
C GLY A 154 15.94 8.36 -5.21
N ALA A 155 16.10 9.00 -6.37
CA ALA A 155 17.31 9.74 -6.69
C ALA A 155 17.41 11.06 -5.91
N HIS A 156 18.59 11.32 -5.32
CA HIS A 156 18.88 12.58 -4.63
C HIS A 156 19.46 13.65 -5.58
N SER A 157 19.74 13.32 -6.84
CA SER A 157 20.51 14.18 -7.77
C SER A 157 19.84 15.52 -8.11
N ALA A 158 18.53 15.64 -7.91
CA ALA A 158 17.75 16.84 -8.19
C ALA A 158 17.31 17.60 -6.93
N GLU A 159 17.78 17.18 -5.75
CA GLU A 159 17.50 17.84 -4.47
C GLU A 159 18.31 19.14 -4.32
N ALA A 160 17.81 20.07 -3.51
CA ALA A 160 18.40 21.40 -3.32
C ALA A 160 19.84 21.35 -2.80
N ALA A 161 20.15 20.41 -1.91
CA ALA A 161 21.50 20.12 -1.42
C ALA A 161 22.45 19.62 -2.52
N GLN A 162 21.94 19.25 -3.70
CA GLN A 162 22.70 18.91 -4.91
C GLN A 162 22.63 20.01 -5.99
N GLY A 163 22.09 21.18 -5.65
CA GLY A 163 21.88 22.29 -6.59
C GLY A 163 20.65 22.13 -7.49
N GLY A 164 19.77 21.17 -7.20
CA GLY A 164 18.55 20.93 -7.95
C GLY A 164 17.33 21.71 -7.41
N PRO A 165 16.19 21.64 -8.11
CA PRO A 165 14.99 22.41 -7.76
C PRO A 165 14.05 21.69 -6.77
N LEU A 166 14.34 20.45 -6.38
CA LEU A 166 13.46 19.65 -5.52
C LEU A 166 13.86 19.78 -4.05
N ARG A 167 12.91 19.51 -3.15
CA ARG A 167 13.17 19.51 -1.70
C ARG A 167 14.23 18.48 -1.33
N ASP A 168 14.93 18.75 -0.23
CA ASP A 168 15.79 17.76 0.39
C ASP A 168 14.95 16.76 1.20
N ARG A 169 15.33 15.48 1.16
CA ARG A 169 14.77 14.44 2.04
C ARG A 169 15.75 14.13 3.15
N ILE A 170 15.64 14.87 4.24
CA ILE A 170 16.57 14.82 5.39
C ILE A 170 15.79 14.49 6.66
N ARG A 171 16.27 13.50 7.41
CA ARG A 171 15.71 13.12 8.70
C ARG A 171 15.98 14.20 9.74
N SER A 172 14.97 14.50 10.54
CA SER A 172 15.01 15.50 11.61
C SER A 172 15.87 15.07 12.80
N GLY A 173 16.08 13.76 12.98
CA GLY A 173 16.84 13.21 14.10
C GLY A 173 18.36 13.32 13.93
N ASP A 174 18.89 12.83 12.81
CA ASP A 174 20.32 12.65 12.58
C ASP A 174 20.86 13.40 11.34
N GLY A 175 20.00 14.09 10.59
CA GLY A 175 20.38 14.78 9.36
C GLY A 175 20.72 13.86 8.20
N SER A 176 20.47 12.55 8.32
CA SER A 176 20.69 11.58 7.24
C SER A 176 19.66 11.74 6.12
N ARG A 177 20.02 11.30 4.91
CA ARG A 177 19.10 11.28 3.78
C ARG A 177 18.14 10.09 3.88
N PHE A 178 16.91 10.29 3.43
CA PHE A 178 15.92 9.22 3.34
C PHE A 178 15.26 9.16 1.96
N ARG A 179 14.82 7.96 1.55
CA ARG A 179 14.07 7.77 0.30
C ARG A 179 12.59 7.51 0.49
N GLN A 180 12.24 6.71 1.50
CA GLN A 180 10.87 6.25 1.71
C GLN A 180 10.04 7.26 2.51
N GLY A 181 8.80 7.45 2.08
CA GLY A 181 7.80 8.20 2.82
C GLY A 181 7.26 7.44 4.01
N ASP A 182 6.51 8.14 4.86
CA ASP A 182 5.80 7.57 6.00
C ASP A 182 4.83 6.46 5.60
N MET A 183 4.69 5.46 6.48
CA MET A 183 3.74 4.36 6.35
C MET A 183 2.78 4.39 7.55
N VAL A 184 1.75 5.22 7.47
CA VAL A 184 0.91 5.57 8.64
C VAL A 184 -0.28 4.64 8.81
N HIS A 185 -1.01 4.34 7.74
CA HIS A 185 -2.21 3.48 7.83
C HIS A 185 -2.03 2.14 7.12
N ALA A 186 -1.06 2.07 6.21
CA ALA A 186 -0.82 0.87 5.43
C ALA A 186 -0.35 -0.31 6.30
N ARG A 187 -1.28 -1.22 6.58
CA ARG A 187 -0.99 -2.54 7.16
C ARG A 187 0.03 -3.29 6.31
N PRO A 188 1.16 -3.75 6.87
CA PRO A 188 2.02 -4.70 6.17
C PRO A 188 1.23 -5.98 5.92
N TRP A 189 1.37 -6.54 4.71
CA TRP A 189 0.73 -7.79 4.33
C TRP A 189 1.78 -8.84 3.99
N PHE A 190 1.88 -9.88 4.82
CA PHE A 190 2.80 -10.98 4.61
C PHE A 190 2.23 -12.00 3.62
N VAL A 191 3.06 -12.46 2.70
CA VAL A 191 2.76 -13.55 1.77
C VAL A 191 3.85 -14.61 1.90
N ALA A 192 3.45 -15.79 2.36
CA ALA A 192 4.37 -16.90 2.55
C ALA A 192 5.05 -17.30 1.23
N GLY A 193 6.33 -17.61 1.34
CA GLY A 193 7.10 -18.25 0.29
C GLY A 193 6.85 -19.74 0.25
N HIS A 194 7.51 -20.42 -0.68
CA HIS A 194 7.59 -21.88 -0.67
C HIS A 194 9.00 -22.32 -1.06
N ALA A 195 9.58 -23.18 -0.25
CA ALA A 195 10.86 -23.80 -0.54
C ALA A 195 10.59 -25.08 -1.35
N GLY A 196 10.86 -25.04 -2.66
CA GLY A 196 10.73 -26.17 -3.56
C GLY A 196 12.01 -26.37 -4.38
N PRO A 197 12.43 -27.61 -4.71
CA PRO A 197 13.62 -27.88 -5.52
C PRO A 197 13.56 -27.32 -6.95
N LYS A 198 12.35 -27.01 -7.45
CA LYS A 198 12.12 -26.55 -8.82
C LYS A 198 11.59 -25.11 -8.92
N ASP A 199 11.11 -24.54 -7.81
CA ASP A 199 10.56 -23.18 -7.77
C ASP A 199 10.65 -22.64 -6.32
N ALA A 200 11.79 -22.06 -5.97
CA ALA A 200 11.92 -21.34 -4.71
C ALA A 200 11.22 -19.98 -4.84
N ARG A 201 10.04 -19.86 -4.23
CA ARG A 201 9.30 -18.60 -4.16
C ARG A 201 9.72 -17.87 -2.87
N PRO A 202 10.39 -16.70 -2.94
CA PRO A 202 10.70 -15.94 -1.75
C PRO A 202 9.41 -15.48 -1.06
N ALA A 203 9.44 -15.49 0.27
CA ALA A 203 8.39 -14.88 1.06
C ALA A 203 8.48 -13.36 0.93
N MET A 204 7.32 -12.70 0.91
CA MET A 204 7.21 -11.27 0.63
C MET A 204 6.39 -10.56 1.71
N VAL A 205 6.65 -9.28 1.90
CA VAL A 205 5.82 -8.38 2.70
C VAL A 205 5.54 -7.10 1.90
N TYR A 206 4.28 -6.68 1.88
CA TYR A 206 3.83 -5.54 1.09
C TYR A 206 3.24 -4.45 1.98
N ALA A 207 3.57 -3.19 1.70
CA ALA A 207 3.02 -2.03 2.42
C ALA A 207 2.98 -0.80 1.52
N GLY A 208 1.93 0.01 1.66
CA GLY A 208 1.81 1.33 1.04
C GLY A 208 2.69 2.35 1.75
N GLY A 209 3.30 3.25 0.99
CA GLY A 209 4.05 4.40 1.48
C GLY A 209 3.53 5.71 0.91
N ASN A 210 3.58 6.76 1.74
CA ASN A 210 3.25 8.14 1.35
C ASN A 210 4.38 8.83 0.55
N ASP A 211 5.32 8.06 0.01
CA ASP A 211 6.11 8.43 -1.18
C ASP A 211 5.38 8.11 -2.49
N GLY A 212 4.18 7.52 -2.40
CA GLY A 212 3.26 7.27 -3.49
C GLY A 212 3.40 5.89 -4.13
N MET A 213 4.01 4.94 -3.43
CA MET A 213 4.19 3.58 -3.90
C MET A 213 3.58 2.55 -2.95
N LEU A 214 3.05 1.47 -3.50
CA LEU A 214 3.04 0.19 -2.80
C LEU A 214 4.43 -0.43 -2.97
N HIS A 215 5.05 -0.86 -1.88
CA HIS A 215 6.31 -1.57 -1.88
C HIS A 215 6.11 -3.05 -1.59
N GLY A 216 6.95 -3.90 -2.18
CA GLY A 216 7.06 -5.33 -1.91
C GLY A 216 8.50 -5.71 -1.61
N PHE A 217 8.74 -6.11 -0.35
CA PHE A 217 10.05 -6.49 0.15
C PHE A 217 10.15 -8.00 0.33
N ASP A 218 11.33 -8.53 0.07
CA ASP A 218 11.71 -9.87 0.50
C ASP A 218 11.64 -9.94 2.03
N ALA A 219 10.77 -10.81 2.55
CA ALA A 219 10.42 -10.83 3.96
C ALA A 219 11.60 -11.21 4.88
N LEU A 220 12.63 -11.87 4.35
CA LEU A 220 13.81 -12.28 5.13
C LEU A 220 14.92 -11.25 5.11
N THR A 221 15.14 -10.60 3.98
CA THR A 221 16.30 -9.72 3.80
C THR A 221 15.96 -8.24 3.89
N GLY A 222 14.69 -7.87 3.71
CA GLY A 222 14.24 -6.48 3.55
C GLY A 222 14.59 -5.88 2.19
N THR A 223 15.06 -6.68 1.23
CA THR A 223 15.40 -6.20 -0.12
C THR A 223 14.12 -5.90 -0.88
N GLU A 224 13.99 -4.68 -1.41
CA GLU A 224 12.87 -4.32 -2.27
C GLU A 224 12.92 -5.11 -3.59
N ARG A 225 11.86 -5.84 -3.91
CA ARG A 225 11.74 -6.59 -5.18
C ARG A 225 10.75 -5.96 -6.16
N LEU A 226 9.81 -5.16 -5.67
CA LEU A 226 8.78 -4.52 -6.46
C LEU A 226 8.35 -3.21 -5.79
N ALA A 227 8.14 -2.17 -6.59
CA ALA A 227 7.33 -1.02 -6.20
C ALA A 227 6.28 -0.76 -7.28
N TYR A 228 5.11 -0.28 -6.88
CA TYR A 228 4.01 0.05 -7.77
C TYR A 228 3.47 1.44 -7.48
N VAL A 229 3.46 2.31 -8.49
CA VAL A 229 2.89 3.65 -8.42
C VAL A 229 1.51 3.63 -9.09
N PRO A 230 0.40 3.78 -8.35
CA PRO A 230 -0.93 3.82 -8.94
C PRO A 230 -1.13 5.03 -9.84
N ALA A 231 -1.84 4.84 -10.96
CA ALA A 231 -1.99 5.85 -11.98
C ALA A 231 -2.65 7.15 -11.48
N GLY A 232 -3.60 7.06 -10.55
CA GLY A 232 -4.29 8.19 -9.93
C GLY A 232 -3.44 9.03 -8.97
N VAL A 233 -2.31 8.48 -8.51
CA VAL A 233 -1.39 9.16 -7.59
C VAL A 233 -0.40 10.04 -8.35
N LEU A 234 -0.10 9.72 -9.62
CA LEU A 234 0.91 10.43 -10.44
C LEU A 234 0.74 11.96 -10.47
N PRO A 235 -0.47 12.53 -10.67
CA PRO A 235 -0.64 13.98 -10.68
C PRO A 235 -0.23 14.64 -9.36
N ARG A 236 -0.36 13.94 -8.23
CA ARG A 236 -0.02 14.42 -6.89
C ARG A 236 1.46 14.23 -6.54
N LEU A 237 2.16 13.30 -7.20
CA LEU A 237 3.61 13.09 -7.02
C LEU A 237 4.44 14.33 -7.37
N ARG A 238 3.89 15.24 -8.18
CA ARG A 238 4.54 16.53 -8.44
C ARG A 238 4.80 17.29 -7.15
N GLU A 239 3.80 17.39 -6.27
CA GLU A 239 3.89 18.12 -5.00
C GLU A 239 4.94 17.51 -4.08
N PHE A 240 5.10 16.19 -4.11
CA PHE A 240 6.03 15.44 -3.24
C PHE A 240 7.48 15.92 -3.35
N GLY A 241 7.90 16.48 -4.49
CA GLY A 241 9.26 17.02 -4.68
C GLY A 241 9.39 18.53 -4.45
N GLU A 242 8.33 19.27 -4.14
CA GLU A 242 8.38 20.74 -4.06
C GLU A 242 8.94 21.22 -2.71
N ALA A 243 9.72 22.32 -2.72
CA ALA A 243 10.39 22.85 -1.51
C ALA A 243 9.40 23.25 -0.38
N GLY A 244 8.17 23.63 -0.73
CA GLY A 244 7.10 23.96 0.22
C GLY A 244 6.13 22.81 0.48
N TRP A 245 6.53 21.56 0.18
CA TRP A 245 5.67 20.40 0.35
C TRP A 245 5.08 20.33 1.75
N ARG A 246 3.77 20.12 1.79
CA ARG A 246 3.03 19.76 3.01
C ARG A 246 2.62 18.31 2.87
N HIS A 247 2.56 17.60 3.99
CA HIS A 247 2.18 16.20 3.99
C HIS A 247 0.85 15.97 3.27
N ARG A 248 0.84 14.91 2.46
CA ARG A 248 -0.32 14.45 1.71
C ARG A 248 -0.32 12.93 1.78
N TYR A 249 -1.50 12.37 2.01
CA TYR A 249 -1.72 10.95 1.76
C TYR A 249 -1.58 10.66 0.26
N LEU A 250 -0.75 9.67 -0.08
CA LEU A 250 -0.53 9.22 -1.46
C LEU A 250 -0.94 7.74 -1.60
N VAL A 251 -0.08 6.80 -1.22
CA VAL A 251 -0.45 5.37 -1.15
C VAL A 251 -0.47 4.96 0.30
N ASP A 252 -1.55 5.33 0.98
CA ASP A 252 -1.75 5.04 2.41
C ASP A 252 -2.87 4.03 2.66
N GLY A 253 -3.31 3.36 1.60
CA GLY A 253 -4.33 2.32 1.69
C GLY A 253 -3.74 0.96 2.05
N HIS A 254 -4.62 0.05 2.43
CA HIS A 254 -4.24 -1.32 2.73
C HIS A 254 -3.95 -2.11 1.44
N ALA A 255 -3.03 -3.07 1.56
CA ALA A 255 -2.86 -4.13 0.59
C ALA A 255 -3.29 -5.46 1.20
N PHE A 256 -3.83 -6.34 0.38
CA PHE A 256 -4.12 -7.70 0.77
C PHE A 256 -3.95 -8.66 -0.39
N ALA A 257 -3.61 -9.90 -0.08
CA ALA A 257 -3.36 -10.91 -1.08
C ALA A 257 -3.95 -12.26 -0.68
N ALA A 258 -4.31 -13.04 -1.70
CA ALA A 258 -4.72 -14.42 -1.55
C ALA A 258 -4.48 -15.18 -2.85
N ARG A 259 -4.51 -16.51 -2.74
CA ARG A 259 -4.34 -17.40 -3.88
C ARG A 259 -5.66 -17.48 -4.65
N ALA A 260 -5.60 -17.27 -5.96
CA ALA A 260 -6.71 -17.38 -6.90
C ALA A 260 -6.36 -18.46 -7.94
N GLY A 261 -6.77 -19.71 -7.67
CA GLY A 261 -6.33 -20.87 -8.45
C GLY A 261 -4.84 -21.13 -8.25
N GLU A 262 -4.05 -21.07 -9.32
CA GLU A 262 -2.59 -21.22 -9.27
C GLU A 262 -1.84 -19.91 -9.03
N ALA A 263 -2.50 -18.77 -9.18
CA ALA A 263 -1.89 -17.46 -9.04
C ALA A 263 -2.03 -16.92 -7.61
N THR A 264 -1.11 -16.05 -7.18
CA THR A 264 -1.29 -15.20 -6.00
C THR A 264 -1.59 -13.79 -6.44
N MET A 265 -2.78 -13.29 -6.10
CA MET A 265 -3.24 -11.96 -6.49
C MET A 265 -3.18 -11.04 -5.29
N LEU A 266 -2.67 -9.83 -5.51
CA LEU A 266 -2.67 -8.74 -4.54
C LEU A 266 -3.62 -7.65 -5.01
N VAL A 267 -4.46 -7.17 -4.11
CA VAL A 267 -5.26 -5.96 -4.29
C VAL A 267 -4.71 -4.91 -3.33
N GLY A 268 -4.44 -3.71 -3.86
CA GLY A 268 -4.04 -2.57 -3.04
C GLY A 268 -4.93 -1.37 -3.32
N THR A 269 -5.04 -0.49 -2.33
CA THR A 269 -5.76 0.78 -2.45
C THR A 269 -4.83 1.95 -2.14
N ALA A 270 -5.15 3.14 -2.64
CA ALA A 270 -4.43 4.36 -2.29
C ALA A 270 -4.98 5.03 -1.00
N GLY A 271 -6.04 4.46 -0.39
CA GLY A 271 -6.70 5.03 0.78
C GLY A 271 -7.24 6.43 0.49
N ALA A 272 -6.83 7.40 1.31
CA ALA A 272 -7.19 8.81 1.12
C ALA A 272 -6.45 9.49 -0.06
N GLY A 273 -5.34 8.91 -0.55
CA GLY A 273 -4.49 9.57 -1.53
C GLY A 273 -4.96 9.47 -2.98
N ALA A 274 -5.79 8.49 -3.32
CA ALA A 274 -6.56 8.45 -4.56
C ALA A 274 -7.82 7.59 -4.40
N LYS A 275 -8.82 7.79 -5.25
CA LYS A 275 -9.98 6.89 -5.32
C LYS A 275 -9.56 5.58 -6.00
N GLY A 276 -10.19 4.48 -5.65
CA GLY A 276 -10.02 3.19 -6.32
C GLY A 276 -8.90 2.30 -5.80
N TYR A 277 -8.63 1.27 -6.60
CA TYR A 277 -7.76 0.16 -6.26
C TYR A 277 -6.98 -0.31 -7.48
N PHE A 278 -5.99 -1.16 -7.24
CA PHE A 278 -5.19 -1.81 -8.28
C PHE A 278 -4.99 -3.28 -7.94
N VAL A 279 -4.72 -4.08 -8.97
CA VAL A 279 -4.57 -5.54 -8.86
C VAL A 279 -3.25 -5.96 -9.48
N LEU A 280 -2.43 -6.69 -8.72
CA LEU A 280 -1.13 -7.20 -9.13
C LEU A 280 -1.08 -8.73 -9.05
N ASP A 281 -0.51 -9.37 -10.07
CA ASP A 281 -0.08 -10.78 -10.02
C ASP A 281 1.30 -10.87 -9.35
N ILE A 282 1.31 -11.35 -8.11
CA ILE A 282 2.50 -11.52 -7.26
C ILE A 282 2.91 -12.99 -7.12
N SER A 283 2.56 -13.82 -8.10
CA SER A 283 2.84 -15.26 -8.07
C SER A 283 4.34 -15.57 -8.10
N GLN A 284 5.11 -14.74 -8.81
CA GLN A 284 6.51 -15.01 -9.17
C GLN A 284 7.43 -13.84 -8.75
N PRO A 285 7.60 -13.58 -7.44
CA PRO A 285 8.38 -12.46 -6.93
C PRO A 285 9.88 -12.50 -7.26
N GLN A 286 10.42 -13.68 -7.55
CA GLN A 286 11.78 -13.86 -8.06
C GLN A 286 11.95 -13.36 -9.50
N ASN A 287 10.85 -13.18 -10.23
CA ASN A 287 10.82 -12.78 -11.65
C ASN A 287 10.22 -11.38 -11.87
N PHE A 288 10.13 -10.56 -10.82
CA PHE A 288 9.69 -9.17 -10.97
C PHE A 288 10.71 -8.36 -11.78
N SER A 289 10.23 -7.70 -12.83
CA SER A 289 11.03 -6.82 -13.67
C SER A 289 10.14 -5.79 -14.38
N GLU A 290 10.74 -4.68 -14.79
CA GLU A 290 10.05 -3.64 -15.58
C GLU A 290 9.51 -4.18 -16.92
N ALA A 291 10.20 -5.15 -17.52
CA ALA A 291 9.74 -5.81 -18.75
C ALA A 291 8.50 -6.68 -18.55
N ALA A 292 8.28 -7.19 -17.33
CA ALA A 292 7.11 -8.00 -16.98
C ALA A 292 5.88 -7.18 -16.58
N ALA A 293 5.91 -5.85 -16.69
CA ALA A 293 4.86 -4.96 -16.19
C ALA A 293 3.45 -5.32 -16.66
N GLY A 294 3.27 -5.62 -17.96
CA GLY A 294 1.96 -5.96 -18.52
C GLY A 294 1.39 -7.31 -18.04
N ARG A 295 2.25 -8.19 -17.50
CA ARG A 295 1.84 -9.43 -16.84
C ARG A 295 1.52 -9.19 -15.36
N ILE A 296 2.34 -8.39 -14.68
CA ILE A 296 2.23 -8.14 -13.24
C ILE A 296 1.04 -7.24 -12.93
N VAL A 297 0.87 -6.13 -13.65
CA VAL A 297 -0.21 -5.16 -13.38
C VAL A 297 -1.44 -5.58 -14.15
N LEU A 298 -2.45 -6.07 -13.43
CA LEU A 298 -3.66 -6.64 -14.02
C LEU A 298 -4.74 -5.58 -14.25
N ALA A 299 -4.91 -4.68 -13.29
CA ALA A 299 -5.88 -3.59 -13.33
C ALA A 299 -5.45 -2.42 -12.45
N ASP A 300 -5.82 -1.21 -12.84
CA ASP A 300 -5.70 0.00 -12.02
C ASP A 300 -6.92 0.89 -12.28
N THR A 301 -7.77 1.08 -11.28
CA THR A 301 -8.96 1.93 -11.35
C THR A 301 -8.74 3.30 -10.73
N THR A 302 -7.50 3.65 -10.38
CA THR A 302 -7.21 4.81 -9.53
C THR A 302 -7.25 6.15 -10.26
N GLN A 303 -7.29 6.13 -11.60
CA GLN A 303 -7.40 7.34 -12.43
C GLN A 303 -8.69 8.13 -12.17
N GLY A 304 -9.69 7.54 -11.49
CA GLY A 304 -10.88 8.23 -11.01
C GLY A 304 -11.99 8.37 -12.05
N ASP A 305 -11.88 7.67 -13.17
CA ASP A 305 -12.86 7.73 -14.27
C ASP A 305 -14.16 6.99 -13.93
N ASP A 306 -14.13 6.05 -12.98
CA ASP A 306 -15.32 5.31 -12.57
C ASP A 306 -16.11 6.10 -11.51
N PRO A 307 -17.33 6.58 -11.84
CA PRO A 307 -18.11 7.40 -10.93
C PRO A 307 -18.68 6.62 -9.74
N ASP A 308 -18.67 5.29 -9.77
CA ASP A 308 -19.07 4.46 -8.63
C ASP A 308 -17.93 4.25 -7.65
N ILE A 309 -16.68 4.48 -8.03
CA ILE A 309 -15.52 4.18 -7.18
C ILE A 309 -15.09 5.41 -6.37
N GLY A 310 -14.95 5.21 -5.06
CA GLY A 310 -14.52 6.19 -4.08
C GLY A 310 -13.16 5.86 -3.45
N HIS A 311 -12.86 6.52 -2.34
CA HIS A 311 -11.73 6.24 -1.48
C HIS A 311 -11.95 4.96 -0.69
N MET A 312 -11.07 3.98 -0.87
CA MET A 312 -11.15 2.68 -0.21
C MET A 312 -10.18 2.64 0.97
N VAL A 313 -10.70 2.93 2.16
CA VAL A 313 -9.94 3.00 3.42
C VAL A 313 -10.24 1.84 4.37
N SER A 314 -11.22 0.99 4.04
CA SER A 314 -11.60 -0.14 4.88
C SER A 314 -10.47 -1.16 4.95
N GLU A 315 -10.22 -1.67 6.16
CA GLU A 315 -9.28 -2.76 6.37
C GLU A 315 -9.75 -4.03 5.66
N PRO A 316 -8.82 -4.86 5.15
CA PRO A 316 -9.18 -6.11 4.52
C PRO A 316 -9.77 -7.10 5.51
N SER A 317 -10.79 -7.85 5.10
CA SER A 317 -11.26 -8.99 5.89
C SER A 317 -10.23 -10.12 5.82
N THR A 318 -9.91 -10.70 6.97
CA THR A 318 -8.91 -11.76 7.09
C THR A 318 -9.54 -13.03 7.66
N ASP A 319 -8.91 -14.17 7.37
CA ASP A 319 -9.20 -15.41 8.08
C ASP A 319 -8.75 -15.32 9.55
N ALA A 320 -9.09 -16.33 10.37
CA ALA A 320 -8.71 -16.35 11.78
C ALA A 320 -7.18 -16.30 12.00
N GLY A 321 -6.38 -16.63 10.98
CA GLY A 321 -4.92 -16.55 10.98
C GLY A 321 -4.35 -15.19 10.55
N GLY A 322 -5.19 -14.25 10.08
CA GLY A 322 -4.76 -12.91 9.68
C GLY A 322 -3.92 -12.85 8.40
N ALA A 323 -3.76 -13.97 7.69
CA ALA A 323 -2.76 -14.15 6.62
C ALA A 323 -3.39 -14.36 5.23
N VAL A 324 -4.70 -14.60 5.16
CA VAL A 324 -5.43 -14.80 3.90
C VAL A 324 -6.59 -13.83 3.84
N ALA A 325 -6.69 -13.10 2.73
CA ALA A 325 -7.81 -12.18 2.51
C ALA A 325 -9.10 -12.93 2.17
N GLY A 326 -10.17 -12.71 2.93
CA GLY A 326 -11.49 -13.27 2.64
C GLY A 326 -12.17 -12.63 1.43
N GLN A 327 -11.66 -11.48 0.97
CA GLN A 327 -12.20 -10.73 -0.16
C GLN A 327 -11.80 -11.27 -1.52
N ILE A 328 -10.80 -12.15 -1.62
CA ILE A 328 -10.49 -12.85 -2.87
C ILE A 328 -11.10 -14.24 -2.79
N ALA A 329 -12.14 -14.48 -3.58
CA ALA A 329 -12.96 -15.67 -3.45
C ALA A 329 -13.32 -16.28 -4.81
N LEU A 330 -13.54 -17.59 -4.80
CA LEU A 330 -14.12 -18.31 -5.93
C LEU A 330 -15.63 -18.09 -5.92
N LEU A 331 -16.15 -17.41 -6.95
CA LEU A 331 -17.57 -17.14 -7.08
C LEU A 331 -18.32 -18.29 -7.78
N HIS A 332 -19.65 -18.27 -7.68
CA HIS A 332 -20.51 -19.16 -8.44
C HIS A 332 -20.23 -19.00 -9.94
N GLY A 333 -20.05 -20.13 -10.65
CA GLY A 333 -19.56 -20.15 -12.03
C GLY A 333 -18.05 -20.40 -12.16
N GLY A 334 -17.34 -20.67 -11.05
CA GLY A 334 -15.95 -21.17 -11.08
C GLY A 334 -14.90 -20.10 -11.40
N ARG A 335 -15.23 -18.81 -11.21
CA ARG A 335 -14.35 -17.68 -11.51
C ARG A 335 -13.91 -16.99 -10.23
N TRP A 336 -12.61 -16.74 -10.10
CA TRP A 336 -12.06 -15.99 -8.97
C TRP A 336 -12.29 -14.48 -9.14
N ALA A 337 -12.66 -13.81 -8.06
CA ALA A 337 -12.83 -12.36 -8.04
C ALA A 337 -12.35 -11.75 -6.72
N ALA A 338 -11.93 -10.49 -6.78
CA ALA A 338 -11.85 -9.62 -5.61
C ALA A 338 -13.22 -8.96 -5.37
N VAL A 339 -13.75 -9.12 -4.17
CA VAL A 339 -15.04 -8.60 -3.70
C VAL A 339 -14.78 -7.39 -2.81
N LEU A 340 -15.15 -6.21 -3.29
CA LEU A 340 -14.80 -4.93 -2.68
C LEU A 340 -16.05 -4.07 -2.47
N GLY A 341 -16.11 -3.35 -1.36
CA GLY A 341 -16.96 -2.17 -1.28
C GLY A 341 -16.38 -1.05 -2.16
N ASN A 342 -17.22 -0.23 -2.77
CA ASN A 342 -16.77 0.84 -3.65
C ASN A 342 -16.08 2.02 -2.97
N GLY A 343 -16.06 2.06 -1.63
CA GLY A 343 -15.42 3.12 -0.86
C GLY A 343 -16.25 4.41 -0.76
N PHE A 344 -15.71 5.40 -0.06
CA PHE A 344 -16.40 6.64 0.27
C PHE A 344 -16.17 7.74 -0.77
N GLY A 345 -17.12 8.66 -0.92
CA GLY A 345 -16.91 9.83 -1.78
C GLY A 345 -16.87 9.51 -3.27
N SER A 346 -17.50 8.42 -3.73
CA SER A 346 -17.70 8.15 -5.16
C SER A 346 -18.54 9.27 -5.80
N THR A 347 -18.36 9.55 -7.09
CA THR A 347 -19.09 10.63 -7.76
C THR A 347 -20.61 10.42 -7.71
N ARG A 348 -21.07 9.16 -7.82
CA ARG A 348 -22.50 8.83 -7.72
C ARG A 348 -23.03 8.82 -6.28
N GLN A 349 -22.16 8.79 -5.26
CA GLN A 349 -22.55 8.74 -3.84
C GLN A 349 -23.47 7.55 -3.50
N MET A 350 -23.38 6.46 -4.26
CA MET A 350 -24.17 5.24 -4.06
C MET A 350 -23.29 4.14 -3.46
N PRO A 351 -23.81 3.32 -2.54
CA PRO A 351 -23.13 2.10 -2.13
C PRO A 351 -23.19 1.07 -3.27
N VAL A 352 -22.03 0.54 -3.66
CA VAL A 352 -21.92 -0.46 -4.74
C VAL A 352 -20.97 -1.55 -4.28
N LEU A 353 -21.37 -2.81 -4.45
CA LEU A 353 -20.47 -3.95 -4.30
C LEU A 353 -19.79 -4.21 -5.65
N LEU A 354 -18.46 -4.21 -5.65
CA LEU A 354 -17.62 -4.42 -6.83
C LEU A 354 -17.11 -5.85 -6.84
N LEU A 355 -17.20 -6.50 -7.99
CA LEU A 355 -16.60 -7.80 -8.26
C LEU A 355 -15.58 -7.64 -9.39
N GLN A 356 -14.30 -7.55 -9.04
CA GLN A 356 -13.21 -7.54 -10.00
C GLN A 356 -12.79 -8.97 -10.27
N TYR A 357 -13.16 -9.52 -11.42
CA TYR A 357 -12.68 -10.84 -11.82
C TYR A 357 -11.17 -10.83 -12.03
N LEU A 358 -10.53 -11.90 -11.59
CA LEU A 358 -9.06 -12.07 -11.58
C LEU A 358 -8.59 -13.05 -12.67
N ASP A 359 -9.53 -13.53 -13.50
CA ASP A 359 -9.22 -14.31 -14.69
C ASP A 359 -8.72 -13.45 -15.84
N LYS A 360 -8.43 -14.07 -16.99
CA LYS A 360 -7.93 -13.36 -18.18
C LYS A 360 -8.88 -12.28 -18.69
N GLY A 361 -10.19 -12.39 -18.41
CA GLY A 361 -11.18 -11.41 -18.84
C GLY A 361 -11.16 -10.13 -18.00
N ARG A 362 -10.64 -10.18 -16.76
CA ARG A 362 -10.43 -9.03 -15.86
C ARG A 362 -11.64 -8.11 -15.74
N GLU A 363 -12.82 -8.70 -15.83
CA GLU A 363 -14.08 -7.97 -15.90
C GLU A 363 -14.46 -7.37 -14.53
N LEU A 364 -14.93 -6.12 -14.54
CA LEU A 364 -15.50 -5.47 -13.35
C LEU A 364 -17.03 -5.51 -13.41
N ARG A 365 -17.64 -6.26 -12.48
CA ARG A 365 -19.09 -6.25 -12.24
C ARG A 365 -19.46 -5.38 -11.05
N ARG A 366 -20.64 -4.78 -11.12
CA ARG A 366 -21.18 -3.87 -10.10
C ARG A 366 -22.53 -4.40 -9.66
N LEU A 367 -22.71 -4.52 -8.35
CA LEU A 367 -23.97 -4.87 -7.72
C LEU A 367 -24.38 -3.68 -6.87
N ALA A 368 -25.28 -2.87 -7.42
CA ALA A 368 -25.88 -1.75 -6.72
C ALA A 368 -27.23 -2.20 -6.13
N PRO A 369 -27.63 -1.69 -4.94
CA PRO A 369 -28.95 -1.96 -4.42
C PRO A 369 -30.02 -1.43 -5.39
N ALA A 370 -31.08 -2.21 -5.58
CA ALA A 370 -32.26 -1.72 -6.29
C ALA A 370 -32.93 -0.68 -5.38
N CYS A 371 -32.75 0.59 -5.69
CA CYS A 371 -33.45 1.66 -5.00
C CYS A 371 -34.83 1.80 -5.67
N PRO A 372 -35.95 1.48 -5.01
CA PRO A 372 -37.27 1.77 -5.58
C PRO A 372 -37.35 3.27 -5.86
N ALA A 373 -37.89 3.65 -7.02
CA ALA A 373 -38.07 5.04 -7.39
C ALA A 373 -38.85 5.74 -6.27
N LEU A 374 -38.16 6.61 -5.50
CA LEU A 374 -38.85 7.42 -4.51
C LEU A 374 -39.80 8.36 -5.27
N PRO A 375 -41.06 8.50 -4.83
CA PRO A 375 -41.98 9.46 -5.44
C PRO A 375 -41.34 10.85 -5.41
N ALA A 376 -41.52 11.59 -6.51
CA ALA A 376 -41.00 12.96 -6.63
C ALA A 376 -41.39 13.78 -5.40
N PRO A 377 -40.49 14.64 -4.86
CA PRO A 377 -40.82 15.46 -3.72
C PRO A 377 -42.06 16.30 -4.04
N ALA A 378 -43.07 16.24 -3.17
CA ALA A 378 -44.22 17.13 -3.27
C ALA A 378 -43.71 18.58 -3.31
N ALA A 379 -44.14 19.34 -4.32
CA ALA A 379 -43.74 20.72 -4.49
C ALA A 379 -44.01 21.50 -3.19
N GLY A 380 -42.96 22.06 -2.57
CA GLY A 380 -43.12 23.10 -1.55
C GLY A 380 -42.39 22.97 -0.21
N LYS A 381 -41.54 21.95 0.05
CA LYS A 381 -40.75 21.92 1.31
C LYS A 381 -39.32 21.41 1.11
N ALA A 382 -38.44 22.28 0.63
CA ALA A 382 -37.00 22.09 0.80
C ALA A 382 -36.62 22.44 2.25
N ARG A 383 -36.27 21.44 3.08
CA ARG A 383 -35.53 21.66 4.33
C ARG A 383 -34.09 21.20 4.12
N ALA A 384 -33.15 22.09 4.43
CA ALA A 384 -31.70 21.93 4.30
C ALA A 384 -31.08 20.98 5.37
N THR A 385 -31.81 19.94 5.79
CA THR A 385 -31.34 18.92 6.75
C THR A 385 -31.47 17.51 6.20
N ALA A 386 -31.59 17.36 4.87
CA ALA A 386 -31.62 16.05 4.25
C ALA A 386 -30.20 15.44 4.34
N TRP A 387 -30.03 14.51 5.29
CA TRP A 387 -29.01 13.46 5.23
C TRP A 387 -28.92 12.90 3.80
N PRO A 388 -27.75 12.45 3.33
CA PRO A 388 -27.61 11.86 1.99
C PRO A 388 -28.76 10.88 1.78
N ARG A 389 -29.52 11.10 0.71
CA ARG A 389 -30.77 10.38 0.45
C ARG A 389 -30.43 8.89 0.39
N ARG A 390 -30.76 8.19 1.47
CA ARG A 390 -30.49 6.77 1.65
C ARG A 390 -31.31 5.98 0.62
N CYS A 391 -30.63 5.18 -0.18
CA CYS A 391 -30.87 3.75 -0.06
C CYS A 391 -30.30 3.35 1.31
#